data_AF-A0A516SDL4-F1
#
_entry.id   AF-A0A516SDL4-F1
#
_cell.length_a   1.000
_cell.length_b   1.000
_cell.length_c   1.000
_cell.angle_alpha   90.00
_cell.angle_beta   90.00
_cell.angle_gamma   90.00
#
_symmetry.space_group_name_H-M   'P 1'
#
loop_
_entity.id
_entity.type
_entity.pdbx_description
1 polymer ?
#
loop_
_entity_poly.entity_id
_entity_poly.type
_entity_poly.pdbx_seq_one_letter_code
_entity_poly.pdbx_strand_id
1 'polypeptide(L)'
;MKHLSALGLALALSLLAGCASAPVEPAAPAKLPRPPKPVEQLKPAESVRPVPAAQPIAQAAATASATPLVGRWEGKWTIDSMGYEGKTVIEIEQLNGDNVIGKATMFDTPYGDLSEPFAPGTFNSGKLVVKHQNANYTLTLGEKDGKLRLTGPMTYNSDAGSYNGNIRVSK
;
A
#
# COMPACT_ATOMS: atom_id res chain seq x y z
N MET A 1 48.82 -26.19 39.95
CA MET A 1 47.48 -25.82 40.48
C MET A 1 46.79 -25.00 39.39
N LYS A 2 46.15 -25.64 38.40
CA LYS A 2 44.71 -25.98 38.31
C LYS A 2 43.79 -24.76 38.48
N HIS A 3 43.18 -24.29 37.38
CA HIS A 3 41.79 -23.77 37.26
C HIS A 3 41.50 -23.60 35.74
N LEU A 4 41.17 -24.68 35.03
CA LEU A 4 39.83 -25.04 34.50
C LEU A 4 39.06 -23.91 33.78
N SER A 5 39.15 -23.95 32.45
CA SER A 5 38.32 -23.21 31.50
C SER A 5 36.88 -23.72 31.47
N ALA A 6 35.95 -22.78 31.33
CA ALA A 6 34.52 -22.99 31.21
C ALA A 6 34.14 -23.59 29.84
N LEU A 7 33.44 -24.73 29.86
CA LEU A 7 32.65 -25.23 28.73
C LEU A 7 31.18 -25.29 29.20
N GLY A 8 30.40 -24.29 28.81
CA GLY A 8 28.95 -24.29 28.96
C GLY A 8 28.30 -24.76 27.67
N LEU A 9 28.08 -26.08 27.56
CA LEU A 9 27.38 -26.72 26.46
C LEU A 9 25.87 -26.60 26.72
N ALA A 10 25.19 -25.65 26.07
CA ALA A 10 23.74 -25.52 26.15
C ALA A 10 23.08 -26.54 25.20
N LEU A 11 22.56 -27.63 25.77
CA LEU A 11 21.77 -28.63 25.05
C LEU A 11 20.31 -28.19 24.99
N ALA A 12 19.77 -28.17 23.77
CA ALA A 12 18.37 -27.93 23.47
C ALA A 12 17.46 -29.03 24.03
N LEU A 13 16.28 -28.65 24.54
CA LEU A 13 15.15 -29.56 24.70
C LEU A 13 13.89 -28.91 24.11
N SER A 14 13.51 -29.40 22.93
CA SER A 14 12.25 -29.14 22.25
C SER A 14 11.16 -29.98 22.89
N LEU A 15 10.07 -29.37 23.37
CA LEU A 15 8.82 -30.06 23.61
C LEU A 15 7.67 -29.23 23.03
N LEU A 16 7.23 -29.68 21.85
CA LEU A 16 5.98 -29.32 21.21
C LEU A 16 4.82 -29.79 22.09
N ALA A 17 3.99 -28.87 22.56
CA ALA A 17 2.75 -29.19 23.25
C ALA A 17 1.59 -28.44 22.61
N GLY A 18 0.60 -29.21 22.15
CA GLY A 18 -0.80 -28.77 22.14
C GLY A 18 -1.39 -28.34 20.80
N CYS A 19 -1.59 -29.28 19.87
CA CYS A 19 -2.73 -29.18 18.95
C CYS A 19 -3.99 -29.61 19.71
N ALA A 20 -4.80 -28.66 20.16
CA ALA A 20 -6.16 -28.92 20.62
C ALA A 20 -7.12 -28.42 19.53
N SER A 21 -7.56 -29.31 18.66
CA SER A 21 -8.62 -29.05 17.68
C SER A 21 -9.96 -28.97 18.42
N ALA A 22 -10.63 -27.81 18.34
CA ALA A 22 -12.00 -27.66 18.81
C ALA A 22 -12.97 -28.45 17.91
N PRO A 23 -14.03 -29.07 18.47
CA PRO A 23 -15.04 -29.77 17.69
C PRO A 23 -15.92 -28.79 16.89
N VAL A 24 -16.09 -29.06 15.60
CA VAL A 24 -17.02 -28.38 14.70
C VAL A 24 -18.44 -28.85 15.01
N GLU A 25 -19.30 -27.90 15.38
CA GLU A 25 -20.73 -28.09 15.55
C GLU A 25 -21.42 -28.22 14.18
N PRO A 26 -22.28 -29.23 13.95
CA PRO A 26 -22.99 -29.39 12.68
C PRO A 26 -24.14 -28.38 12.56
N ALA A 27 -24.09 -27.53 11.53
CA ALA A 27 -25.16 -26.61 11.18
C ALA A 27 -26.43 -27.36 10.75
N ALA A 28 -27.55 -27.07 11.42
CA ALA A 28 -28.88 -27.55 11.04
C ALA A 28 -29.42 -26.79 9.80
N PRO A 29 -30.16 -27.47 8.89
CA PRO A 29 -30.64 -26.86 7.66
C PRO A 29 -31.94 -26.06 7.89
N ALA A 30 -31.91 -24.75 7.66
CA ALA A 30 -33.10 -23.91 7.68
C ALA A 30 -33.71 -23.75 6.26
N LYS A 31 -34.87 -24.38 6.10
CA LYS A 31 -35.93 -24.26 5.09
C LYS A 31 -35.84 -23.12 4.05
N LEU A 32 -35.82 -23.54 2.78
CA LEU A 32 -36.24 -22.77 1.61
C LEU A 32 -37.75 -22.44 1.66
N PRO A 33 -38.19 -21.19 1.44
CA PRO A 33 -39.58 -20.90 1.11
C PRO A 33 -39.86 -21.19 -0.38
N ARG A 34 -40.97 -21.91 -0.63
CA ARG A 34 -41.54 -22.21 -1.95
C ARG A 34 -42.24 -20.97 -2.57
N PRO A 35 -42.41 -20.94 -3.90
CA PRO A 35 -42.79 -19.75 -4.66
C PRO A 35 -44.31 -19.49 -4.67
N PRO A 36 -44.76 -18.23 -4.83
CA PRO A 36 -46.15 -17.96 -5.17
C PRO A 36 -46.43 -18.19 -6.67
N LYS A 37 -47.58 -18.81 -6.95
CA LYS A 37 -48.20 -18.93 -8.29
C LYS A 37 -49.14 -17.74 -8.57
N PRO A 38 -49.58 -17.54 -9.84
CA PRO A 38 -49.71 -16.24 -10.48
C PRO A 38 -51.08 -15.58 -10.29
N VAL A 39 -51.11 -14.25 -10.38
CA VAL A 39 -52.34 -13.49 -10.69
C VAL A 39 -52.11 -12.61 -11.91
N GLU A 40 -53.06 -12.75 -12.83
CA GLU A 40 -53.18 -12.12 -14.14
C GLU A 40 -53.22 -10.59 -14.08
N GLN A 41 -52.29 -9.99 -14.83
CA GLN A 41 -52.54 -9.06 -15.94
C GLN A 41 -53.81 -8.19 -15.90
N LEU A 42 -53.62 -6.92 -15.53
CA LEU A 42 -54.33 -5.79 -16.12
C LEU A 42 -53.30 -4.77 -16.61
N LYS A 43 -53.35 -4.47 -17.92
CA LYS A 43 -52.60 -3.44 -18.65
C LYS A 43 -53.67 -2.58 -19.37
N PRO A 44 -53.39 -1.38 -19.93
CA PRO A 44 -52.46 -0.29 -19.60
C PRO A 44 -53.21 1.05 -19.35
N ALA A 45 -52.56 2.05 -18.73
CA ALA A 45 -52.75 3.45 -19.11
C ALA A 45 -51.54 4.30 -18.68
N GLU A 46 -50.71 4.62 -19.68
CA GLU A 46 -49.89 5.82 -19.88
C GLU A 46 -49.56 6.72 -18.67
N SER A 47 -48.27 6.75 -18.31
CA SER A 47 -47.48 7.99 -18.36
C SER A 47 -46.01 7.60 -18.19
N VAL A 48 -45.29 7.54 -19.31
CA VAL A 48 -43.84 7.29 -19.34
C VAL A 48 -43.16 8.51 -18.73
N ARG A 49 -42.85 8.45 -17.43
CA ARG A 49 -41.78 9.29 -16.87
C ARG A 49 -40.46 8.68 -17.32
N PRO A 50 -39.54 9.45 -17.94
CA PRO A 50 -38.23 8.94 -18.24
C PRO A 50 -37.54 8.56 -16.92
N VAL A 51 -37.12 7.30 -16.85
CA VAL A 51 -36.11 6.81 -15.91
C VAL A 51 -34.90 7.73 -16.05
N PRO A 52 -34.39 8.39 -15.00
CA PRO A 52 -33.07 8.96 -15.08
C PRO A 52 -32.11 7.80 -15.30
N ALA A 53 -31.59 7.69 -16.52
CA ALA A 53 -30.38 6.94 -16.80
C ALA A 53 -29.37 7.33 -15.72
N ALA A 54 -28.75 6.34 -15.07
CA ALA A 54 -27.65 6.56 -14.16
C ALA A 54 -26.64 7.45 -14.89
N GLN A 55 -26.64 8.74 -14.53
CA GLN A 55 -25.69 9.69 -15.06
C GLN A 55 -24.33 9.19 -14.60
N PRO A 56 -23.29 9.24 -15.46
CA PRO A 56 -21.93 9.12 -14.98
C PRO A 56 -21.80 10.11 -13.83
N ILE A 57 -21.44 9.62 -12.66
CA ILE A 57 -21.09 10.45 -11.52
C ILE A 57 -19.95 11.30 -12.06
N ALA A 58 -20.25 12.56 -12.39
CA ALA A 58 -19.23 13.52 -12.75
C ALA A 58 -18.24 13.45 -11.60
N GLN A 59 -17.03 12.93 -11.88
CA GLN A 59 -15.91 13.06 -10.97
C GLN A 59 -15.92 14.52 -10.57
N ALA A 60 -16.26 14.77 -9.31
CA ALA A 60 -16.00 16.04 -8.70
C ALA A 60 -14.50 16.25 -8.92
N ALA A 61 -14.16 17.08 -9.90
CA ALA A 61 -12.87 17.73 -9.95
C ALA A 61 -12.85 18.59 -8.69
N ALA A 62 -12.54 17.96 -7.56
CA ALA A 62 -12.11 18.62 -6.37
C ALA A 62 -11.00 19.52 -6.85
N THR A 63 -11.28 20.82 -6.82
CA THR A 63 -10.34 21.87 -7.11
C THR A 63 -9.09 21.56 -6.31
N ALA A 64 -8.10 20.98 -7.00
CA ALA A 64 -6.79 20.78 -6.44
C ALA A 64 -6.32 22.19 -6.07
N SER A 65 -6.39 22.51 -4.78
CA SER A 65 -5.43 23.40 -4.18
C SER A 65 -4.10 22.89 -4.71
N ALA A 66 -3.49 23.63 -5.64
CA ALA A 66 -2.32 23.17 -6.39
C ALA A 66 -1.11 23.19 -5.45
N THR A 67 -1.12 22.30 -4.45
CA THR A 67 0.04 22.07 -3.62
C THR A 67 1.11 21.53 -4.55
N PRO A 68 2.34 22.08 -4.52
CA PRO A 68 3.44 21.64 -5.39
C PRO A 68 3.69 20.13 -5.33
N LEU A 69 3.28 19.49 -4.24
CA LEU A 69 3.42 18.06 -3.98
C LEU A 69 2.50 17.16 -4.84
N VAL A 70 1.27 17.56 -5.13
CA VAL A 70 0.30 16.70 -5.83
C VAL A 70 0.72 16.49 -7.29
N GLY A 71 0.59 15.26 -7.77
CA GLY A 71 0.93 14.85 -9.13
C GLY A 71 1.99 13.76 -9.19
N ARG A 72 2.52 13.57 -10.40
CA ARG A 72 3.45 12.50 -10.72
C ARG A 72 4.91 12.96 -10.60
N TRP A 73 5.71 12.14 -9.94
CA TRP A 73 7.14 12.35 -9.72
C TRP A 73 7.91 11.14 -10.25
N GLU A 74 8.96 11.38 -11.02
CA GLU A 74 9.73 10.31 -11.64
C GLU A 74 11.21 10.45 -11.33
N GLY A 75 11.91 9.32 -11.23
CA GLY A 75 13.35 9.32 -11.05
C GLY A 75 13.92 7.95 -10.78
N LYS A 76 14.83 7.86 -9.82
CA LYS A 76 15.62 6.66 -9.55
C LYS A 76 15.61 6.28 -8.07
N TRP A 77 15.74 4.99 -7.83
CA TRP A 77 16.07 4.41 -6.54
C TRP A 77 17.41 3.67 -6.64
N THR A 78 18.14 3.58 -5.53
CA THR A 78 19.37 2.79 -5.41
C THR A 78 19.37 2.00 -4.10
N ILE A 79 20.04 0.85 -4.09
CA ILE A 79 20.42 0.09 -2.90
C ILE A 79 21.91 -0.25 -3.05
N ASP A 80 22.77 0.65 -2.58
CA ASP A 80 24.21 0.63 -2.89
C ASP A 80 24.89 -0.65 -2.37
N SER A 81 24.46 -1.14 -1.20
CA SER A 81 25.00 -2.37 -0.57
C SER A 81 24.81 -3.64 -1.40
N MET A 82 23.81 -3.65 -2.29
CA MET A 82 23.50 -4.79 -3.16
C MET A 82 23.82 -4.51 -4.64
N GLY A 83 24.25 -3.28 -4.97
CA GLY A 83 24.51 -2.87 -6.36
C GLY A 83 23.25 -2.75 -7.23
N TYR A 84 22.06 -2.63 -6.64
CA TYR A 84 20.82 -2.46 -7.40
C TYR A 84 20.46 -0.99 -7.56
N GLU A 85 19.96 -0.63 -8.73
CA GLU A 85 19.32 0.64 -9.00
C GLU A 85 18.18 0.43 -10.01
N GLY A 86 17.21 1.32 -10.01
CA GLY A 86 16.10 1.23 -10.93
C GLY A 86 15.31 2.52 -11.02
N LYS A 87 14.29 2.53 -11.88
CA LYS A 87 13.38 3.67 -12.01
C LYS A 87 12.36 3.65 -10.88
N THR A 88 11.91 4.83 -10.44
CA THR A 88 10.78 4.95 -9.53
C THR A 88 9.81 6.01 -9.99
N VAL A 89 8.53 5.75 -9.74
CA VAL A 89 7.41 6.67 -9.97
C VAL A 89 6.65 6.80 -8.67
N ILE A 90 6.43 8.04 -8.23
CA ILE A 90 5.59 8.36 -7.07
C ILE A 90 4.46 9.25 -7.58
N GLU A 91 3.23 8.76 -7.47
CA GLU A 91 2.03 9.48 -7.84
C GLU A 91 1.29 9.89 -6.58
N ILE A 92 1.25 11.19 -6.31
CA ILE A 92 0.57 11.77 -5.16
C ILE A 92 -0.78 12.29 -5.65
N GLU A 93 -1.85 11.60 -5.24
CA GLU A 93 -3.21 11.86 -5.71
C GLU A 93 -3.87 12.95 -4.87
N GLN A 94 -3.70 12.89 -3.54
CA GLN A 94 -4.35 13.81 -2.61
C GLN A 94 -3.44 14.17 -1.44
N LEU A 95 -3.62 15.39 -0.93
CA LEU A 95 -3.02 15.88 0.31
C LEU A 95 -4.13 16.44 1.20
N ASN A 96 -4.39 15.77 2.32
CA ASN A 96 -5.45 16.08 3.28
C ASN A 96 -4.83 16.45 4.63
N GLY A 97 -4.49 17.74 4.80
CA GLY A 97 -3.65 18.19 5.90
C GLY A 97 -2.25 17.59 5.79
N ASP A 98 -1.80 16.89 6.83
CA ASP A 98 -0.52 16.17 6.83
C ASP A 98 -0.62 14.80 6.16
N ASN A 99 -1.82 14.30 5.84
CA ASN A 99 -2.00 12.97 5.25
C ASN A 99 -1.88 13.02 3.74
N VAL A 100 -1.11 12.08 3.18
CA VAL A 100 -0.89 11.92 1.74
C VAL A 100 -1.51 10.61 1.28
N ILE A 101 -2.22 10.66 0.17
CA ILE A 101 -2.72 9.47 -0.53
C ILE A 101 -2.05 9.42 -1.90
N GLY A 102 -1.55 8.24 -2.25
CA GLY A 102 -0.92 8.04 -3.54
C GLY A 102 -0.46 6.60 -3.75
N LYS A 103 0.35 6.42 -4.79
CA LYS A 103 0.93 5.14 -5.19
C LYS A 103 2.39 5.31 -5.55
N ALA A 104 3.22 4.35 -5.17
CA ALA A 104 4.61 4.27 -5.61
C ALA A 104 4.82 3.02 -6.46
N THR A 105 5.69 3.12 -7.45
CA THR A 105 6.18 1.99 -8.24
C THR A 105 7.69 2.08 -8.36
N MET A 106 8.38 1.04 -7.89
CA MET A 106 9.81 0.84 -8.06
C MET A 106 10.01 -0.28 -9.06
N PHE A 107 10.63 0.04 -10.19
CA PHE A 107 10.87 -0.92 -11.25
C PHE A 107 12.17 -1.67 -11.02
N ASP A 108 12.22 -2.92 -11.46
CA ASP A 108 13.42 -3.78 -11.47
C ASP A 108 14.04 -3.99 -10.07
N THR A 109 13.21 -4.09 -9.03
CA THR A 109 13.72 -4.44 -7.70
C THR A 109 14.22 -5.90 -7.68
N PRO A 110 15.03 -6.32 -6.69
CA PRO A 110 15.53 -7.70 -6.62
C PRO A 110 14.45 -8.79 -6.67
N TYR A 111 13.20 -8.46 -6.34
CA TYR A 111 12.05 -9.38 -6.36
C TYR A 111 11.01 -9.02 -7.44
N GLY A 112 11.42 -8.26 -8.47
CA GLY A 112 10.55 -7.74 -9.52
C GLY A 112 10.02 -6.35 -9.22
N ASP A 113 9.06 -5.87 -10.01
CA ASP A 113 8.47 -4.55 -9.81
C ASP A 113 7.69 -4.49 -8.50
N LEU A 114 7.97 -3.48 -7.67
CA LEU A 114 7.25 -3.21 -6.43
C LEU A 114 6.27 -2.05 -6.67
N SER A 115 4.97 -2.32 -6.60
CA SER A 115 3.93 -1.32 -6.82
C SER A 115 2.93 -1.32 -5.67
N GLU A 116 2.99 -0.31 -4.80
CA GLU A 116 2.20 -0.26 -3.56
C GLU A 116 1.51 1.10 -3.40
N PRO A 117 0.21 1.12 -3.02
CA PRO A 117 -0.44 2.34 -2.56
C PRO A 117 0.12 2.76 -1.20
N PHE A 118 0.35 4.06 -1.00
CA PHE A 118 0.66 4.60 0.32
C PHE A 118 -0.50 5.45 0.82
N ALA A 119 -1.36 4.82 1.64
CA ALA A 119 -2.49 5.46 2.28
C ALA A 119 -2.61 4.96 3.74
N PRO A 120 -2.21 5.76 4.75
CA PRO A 120 -1.68 7.12 4.65
C PRO A 120 -0.14 7.16 4.55
N GLY A 121 0.38 7.96 3.61
CA GLY A 121 1.68 8.62 3.77
C GLY A 121 1.51 9.90 4.60
N THR A 122 2.62 10.52 5.04
CA THR A 122 2.56 11.83 5.72
C THR A 122 3.46 12.86 5.05
N PHE A 123 3.01 14.10 5.00
CA PHE A 123 3.79 15.24 4.52
C PHE A 123 3.73 16.38 5.53
N ASN A 124 4.85 16.63 6.21
CA ASN A 124 4.99 17.71 7.17
C ASN A 124 6.40 18.29 7.09
N SER A 125 6.53 19.61 7.23
CA SER A 125 7.82 20.31 7.27
C SER A 125 8.72 20.00 6.06
N GLY A 126 8.10 19.90 4.88
CA GLY A 126 8.80 19.59 3.63
C GLY A 126 9.27 18.14 3.50
N LYS A 127 8.83 17.22 4.36
CA LYS A 127 9.21 15.80 4.31
C LYS A 127 8.01 14.91 4.02
N LEU A 128 8.12 14.13 2.96
CA LEU A 128 7.21 13.04 2.63
C LEU A 128 7.72 11.75 3.28
N VAL A 129 6.96 11.18 4.21
CA VAL A 129 7.24 9.88 4.81
C VAL A 129 6.25 8.87 4.26
N VAL A 130 6.78 7.77 3.73
CA VAL A 130 5.98 6.67 3.22
C VAL A 130 6.50 5.37 3.81
N LYS A 131 5.55 4.51 4.20
CA LYS A 131 5.82 3.18 4.70
C LYS A 131 5.07 2.16 3.86
N HIS A 132 5.79 1.20 3.33
CA HIS A 132 5.23 0.05 2.63
C HIS A 132 5.69 -1.26 3.29
N GLN A 133 5.23 -2.40 2.78
CA GLN A 133 5.68 -3.70 3.29
C GLN A 133 7.18 -3.90 3.03
N ASN A 134 7.63 -3.60 1.80
CA ASN A 134 9.00 -3.89 1.36
C ASN A 134 9.88 -2.65 1.20
N ALA A 135 9.33 -1.43 1.27
CA ALA A 135 10.12 -0.21 1.15
C ALA A 135 9.59 0.91 2.05
N ASN A 136 10.46 1.49 2.87
CA ASN A 136 10.15 2.68 3.67
C ASN A 136 11.07 3.81 3.25
N TYR A 137 10.56 5.03 3.14
CA TYR A 137 11.40 6.17 2.76
C TYR A 137 10.91 7.49 3.34
N THR A 138 11.85 8.42 3.51
CA THR A 138 11.57 9.81 3.92
C THR A 138 12.24 10.75 2.92
N LEU A 139 11.44 11.43 2.11
CA LEU A 139 11.93 12.31 1.05
C LEU A 139 11.76 13.77 1.46
N THR A 140 12.81 14.56 1.30
CA THR A 140 12.75 16.01 1.50
C THR A 140 12.41 16.69 0.18
N LEU A 141 11.42 17.57 0.21
CA LEU A 141 11.08 18.47 -0.89
C LEU A 141 12.12 19.58 -0.98
N GLY A 142 12.65 19.77 -2.17
CA GLY A 142 13.55 20.88 -2.49
C GLY A 142 13.42 21.27 -3.96
N GLU A 143 14.27 22.19 -4.38
CA GLU A 143 14.33 22.66 -5.76
C GLU A 143 15.77 22.58 -6.25
N LYS A 144 15.94 22.13 -7.49
CA LYS A 144 17.25 22.16 -8.17
C LYS A 144 17.04 22.38 -9.67
N ASP A 145 17.76 23.37 -10.20
CA ASP A 145 17.69 23.78 -11.62
C ASP A 145 16.28 24.23 -12.03
N GLY A 146 15.56 24.93 -11.14
CA GLY A 146 14.18 25.38 -11.38
C GLY A 146 13.13 24.28 -11.34
N LYS A 147 13.50 23.05 -10.94
CA LYS A 147 12.60 21.89 -10.86
C LYS A 147 12.48 21.40 -9.43
N LEU A 148 11.25 21.12 -9.01
CA LEU A 148 10.97 20.49 -7.73
C LEU A 148 11.53 19.07 -7.71
N ARG A 149 12.12 18.69 -6.58
CA ARG A 149 12.65 17.35 -6.35
C ARG A 149 12.27 16.85 -4.97
N LEU A 150 12.04 15.54 -4.88
CA LEU A 150 11.95 14.81 -3.63
C LEU A 150 13.16 13.89 -3.55
N THR A 151 13.96 14.03 -2.50
CA THR A 151 15.16 13.22 -2.31
C THR A 151 15.31 12.77 -0.88
N GLY A 152 15.72 11.53 -0.66
CA GLY A 152 16.05 11.08 0.69
C GLY A 152 16.35 9.60 0.80
N PRO A 153 16.63 9.16 2.03
CA PRO A 153 16.96 7.77 2.32
C PRO A 153 15.73 6.86 2.15
N MET A 154 16.04 5.62 1.81
CA MET A 154 15.12 4.51 1.73
C MET A 154 15.70 3.32 2.49
N THR A 155 14.82 2.52 3.10
CA THR A 155 15.13 1.18 3.58
C THR A 155 14.27 0.18 2.81
N TYR A 156 14.91 -0.78 2.17
CA TYR A 156 14.27 -1.89 1.48
C TYR A 156 14.32 -3.14 2.37
N ASN A 157 13.17 -3.77 2.59
CA ASN A 157 13.04 -4.94 3.46
C ASN A 157 12.69 -6.18 2.64
N SER A 158 13.39 -7.26 2.95
CA SER A 158 13.18 -8.58 2.38
C SER A 158 13.39 -9.66 3.45
N ASP A 159 13.09 -10.90 3.10
CA ASP A 159 13.36 -12.06 3.95
C ASP A 159 14.88 -12.24 4.24
N ALA A 160 15.75 -11.70 3.38
CA ALA A 160 17.20 -11.75 3.55
C ALA A 160 17.76 -10.61 4.43
N GLY A 161 16.93 -9.62 4.77
CA GLY A 161 17.30 -8.49 5.63
C GLY A 161 16.82 -7.13 5.13
N SER A 162 17.30 -6.09 5.82
CA SER A 162 17.03 -4.68 5.51
C SER A 162 18.25 -4.03 4.88
N TYR A 163 18.03 -3.34 3.76
CA TYR A 163 19.08 -2.69 2.97
C TYR A 163 18.82 -1.20 2.85
N ASN A 164 19.88 -0.42 3.02
CA ASN A 164 19.80 1.03 2.88
C ASN A 164 20.00 1.46 1.44
N GLY A 165 19.25 2.48 1.06
CA GLY A 165 19.20 3.01 -0.29
C GLY A 165 18.81 4.47 -0.31
N ASN A 166 18.66 5.00 -1.52
CA ASN A 166 18.22 6.37 -1.74
C ASN A 166 17.12 6.42 -2.81
N ILE A 167 16.24 7.40 -2.70
CA ILE A 167 15.29 7.77 -3.74
C ILE A 167 15.54 9.22 -4.13
N ARG A 168 15.51 9.48 -5.44
CA ARG A 168 15.46 10.83 -6.01
C ARG A 168 14.44 10.85 -7.13
N VAL A 169 13.42 11.68 -6.98
CA VAL A 169 12.41 11.94 -8.02
C VAL A 169 12.27 13.44 -8.26
N SER A 170 11.84 13.80 -9.46
CA SER A 170 11.60 15.19 -9.88
C SER A 170 10.26 15.29 -10.61
N LYS A 171 9.73 16.52 -10.65
CA LYS A 171 8.55 16.88 -11.43
C LYS A 171 8.95 17.71 -12.66
#